data_AF-A0AAD9N6I4-F1
#
_entry.id   AF-A0AAD9N6I4-F1
#
_cell.length_a   1.000
_cell.length_b   1.000
_cell.length_c   1.000
_cell.angle_alpha   90.00
_cell.angle_beta   90.00
_cell.angle_gamma   90.00
#
_symmetry.space_group_name_H-M   'P 1'
#
loop_
_entity.id
_entity.type
_entity.pdbx_description
1 polymer ?
#
loop_
_entity_poly.entity_id
_entity_poly.type
_entity_poly.pdbx_seq_one_letter_code
_entity_poly.pdbx_strand_id
1 'polypeptide(L)'
;MWGDQFPADRAVDGNIDQWRSHEHCALPDRGQGTNAWWQVDLGGIFDILRVEIYSGNNRCKPGYFGGQCQFKSQCRNSKTSNDVTGHCPSGCPDDRWGVGCILNINNYYNDPKGTSYMGKLTHTTHNSGLQPYNVSCIPWIKQKRYYTFPDGGRAEAVNYCRNPSDSPYAWCYRNFKYNYAYCILDSMNCVTGRFDVNCVKECHCSGGTEDCQKKNGGCQTECAPHFNGDTCQGKHIVDIYFGVA
;
A
#
# COMPACT_ATOMS: atom_id res chain seq x y z
N MET A 1 -20.72 26.33 18.84
CA MET A 1 -21.36 25.53 19.89
C MET A 1 -21.48 24.12 19.33
N TRP A 2 -21.10 23.10 20.09
CA TRP A 2 -21.15 21.70 19.64
C TRP A 2 -22.60 21.21 19.66
N GLY A 3 -22.98 20.32 18.74
CA GLY A 3 -24.34 19.78 18.72
C GLY A 3 -24.54 18.77 19.85
N ASP A 4 -25.68 18.85 20.56
CA ASP A 4 -26.00 18.01 21.73
C ASP A 4 -25.90 16.49 21.48
N GLN A 5 -25.91 16.05 20.21
CA GLN A 5 -25.77 14.64 19.82
C GLN A 5 -24.32 14.13 19.71
N PHE A 6 -23.31 15.00 19.58
CA PHE A 6 -21.92 14.62 19.30
C PHE A 6 -20.92 15.54 20.04
N PRO A 7 -20.88 15.46 21.38
CA PRO A 7 -20.09 16.35 22.22
C PRO A 7 -18.57 16.20 22.01
N ALA A 8 -17.84 17.22 22.43
CA ALA A 8 -16.40 17.37 22.17
C ALA A 8 -15.50 16.37 22.94
N ASP A 9 -15.99 15.83 24.05
CA ASP A 9 -15.31 14.84 24.91
C ASP A 9 -15.14 13.49 24.21
N ARG A 10 -16.00 13.15 23.26
CA ARG A 10 -15.86 11.96 22.40
C ARG A 10 -14.57 11.95 21.57
N ALA A 11 -13.93 13.10 21.35
CA ALA A 11 -12.64 13.14 20.66
C ALA A 11 -11.48 12.57 21.50
N VAL A 12 -11.67 12.39 22.81
CA VAL A 12 -10.66 11.92 23.77
C VAL A 12 -11.14 10.73 24.60
N ASP A 13 -12.24 10.08 24.20
CA ASP A 13 -12.80 8.93 24.92
C ASP A 13 -11.99 7.63 24.76
N GLY A 14 -10.92 7.67 23.96
CA GLY A 14 -10.06 6.53 23.65
C GLY A 14 -10.64 5.58 22.60
N ASN A 15 -11.83 5.87 22.07
CA ASN A 15 -12.47 5.08 21.02
C ASN A 15 -12.19 5.68 19.64
N ILE A 16 -11.37 4.97 18.85
CA ILE A 16 -11.02 5.38 17.49
C ILE A 16 -12.07 4.98 16.44
N ASP A 17 -13.26 4.53 16.84
CA ASP A 17 -14.34 4.20 15.93
C ASP A 17 -14.85 5.44 15.19
N GLN A 18 -14.71 5.39 13.87
CA GLN A 18 -15.03 6.47 12.96
C GLN A 18 -16.51 6.44 12.52
N TRP A 19 -17.30 5.46 12.97
CA TRP A 19 -18.67 5.29 12.53
C TRP A 19 -19.62 6.17 13.35
N ARG A 20 -20.18 7.20 12.69
CA ARG A 20 -21.07 8.17 13.34
C ARG A 20 -22.25 7.53 14.08
N SER A 21 -22.84 6.45 13.55
CA SER A 21 -23.95 5.76 14.20
C SER A 21 -23.55 4.90 15.41
N HIS A 22 -22.26 4.79 15.72
CA HIS A 22 -21.79 4.18 16.96
C HIS A 22 -21.61 5.23 18.07
N GLU A 23 -21.89 6.52 17.79
CA GLU A 23 -21.93 7.58 18.81
C GLU A 23 -20.60 7.83 19.55
N HIS A 24 -19.47 7.60 18.89
CA HIS A 24 -18.12 7.85 19.44
C HIS A 24 -17.37 9.02 18.80
N CYS A 25 -17.90 9.66 17.75
CA CYS A 25 -17.24 10.80 17.12
C CYS A 25 -17.69 12.14 17.76
N ALA A 26 -16.76 13.08 17.92
CA ALA A 26 -17.07 14.49 18.17
C ALA A 26 -17.38 15.20 16.84
N LEU A 27 -18.50 15.93 16.75
CA LEU A 27 -18.89 16.64 15.53
C LEU A 27 -19.34 18.07 15.83
N PRO A 28 -18.76 19.09 15.16
CA PRO A 28 -19.23 20.45 15.31
C PRO A 28 -20.66 20.58 14.77
N ASP A 29 -21.40 21.54 15.30
CA ASP A 29 -22.79 21.77 14.88
C ASP A 29 -22.86 22.13 13.39
N ARG A 30 -23.92 21.69 12.71
CA ARG A 30 -24.03 21.69 11.23
C ARG A 30 -23.94 23.10 10.61
N GLY A 31 -24.10 24.15 11.41
CA GLY A 31 -23.99 25.55 11.00
C GLY A 31 -22.59 26.18 11.08
N GLN A 32 -21.57 25.51 11.62
CA GLN A 32 -20.26 26.13 11.86
C GLN A 32 -19.22 26.01 10.72
N GLY A 33 -19.49 25.18 9.70
CA GLY A 33 -18.62 25.06 8.51
C GLY A 33 -17.15 24.77 8.87
N THR A 34 -16.21 25.41 8.16
CA THR A 34 -14.76 25.26 8.35
C THR A 34 -14.19 25.99 9.57
N ASN A 35 -15.01 26.70 10.35
CA ASN A 35 -14.58 27.47 11.53
C ASN A 35 -14.77 26.73 12.85
N ALA A 36 -14.96 25.40 12.80
CA ALA A 36 -15.05 24.58 13.99
C ALA A 36 -13.67 24.45 14.67
N TRP A 37 -13.63 24.67 15.99
CA TRP A 37 -12.43 24.49 16.81
C TRP A 37 -12.73 23.53 17.95
N TRP A 38 -11.71 22.75 18.34
CA TRP A 38 -11.75 21.78 19.43
C TRP A 38 -10.60 22.06 20.39
N GLN A 39 -10.87 21.95 21.69
CA GLN A 39 -9.92 22.18 22.77
C GLN A 39 -9.95 20.99 23.72
N VAL A 40 -8.78 20.57 24.17
CA VAL A 40 -8.59 19.55 25.20
C VAL A 40 -7.81 20.15 26.36
N ASP A 41 -8.30 19.92 27.58
CA ASP A 41 -7.58 20.22 28.82
C ASP A 41 -6.90 18.94 29.31
N LEU A 42 -5.59 18.98 29.49
CA LEU A 42 -4.78 17.84 29.94
C LEU A 42 -4.66 17.77 31.48
N GLY A 43 -5.13 18.79 32.20
CA GLY A 43 -5.05 18.86 33.66
C GLY A 43 -3.64 19.14 34.20
N GLY A 44 -2.69 19.48 33.33
CA GLY A 44 -1.29 19.72 33.68
C GLY A 44 -0.42 20.10 32.48
N ILE A 45 0.87 20.31 32.74
CA ILE A 45 1.86 20.59 31.71
C ILE A 45 2.52 19.27 31.32
N PHE A 46 2.46 18.93 30.03
CA PHE A 46 3.02 17.70 29.47
C PHE A 46 3.79 18.01 28.19
N ASP A 47 4.89 17.30 27.96
CA ASP A 47 5.56 17.26 26.67
C ASP A 47 4.75 16.35 25.73
N ILE A 48 4.03 16.95 24.79
CA ILE A 48 3.17 16.21 23.85
C ILE A 48 4.04 15.66 22.71
N LEU A 49 4.20 14.34 22.64
CA LEU A 49 4.97 13.68 21.58
C LEU A 49 4.22 13.56 20.25
N ARG A 50 2.89 13.45 20.28
CA ARG A 50 2.06 13.22 19.08
C ARG A 50 0.61 13.59 19.34
N VAL A 51 -0.03 14.21 18.34
CA VAL A 51 -1.48 14.38 18.25
C VAL A 51 -1.96 13.69 16.97
N GLU A 52 -2.93 12.77 17.08
CA GLU A 52 -3.54 12.08 15.95
C GLU A 52 -5.03 12.41 15.87
N ILE A 53 -5.50 12.86 14.70
CA ILE A 53 -6.91 13.19 14.47
C ILE A 53 -7.47 12.22 13.43
N TYR A 54 -8.54 11.51 13.78
CA TYR A 54 -9.26 10.59 12.89
C TYR A 54 -10.58 11.23 12.46
N SER A 55 -10.70 11.68 11.22
CA SER A 55 -11.95 12.26 10.70
C SER A 55 -12.75 11.21 9.91
N GLY A 56 -14.05 11.08 10.23
CA GLY A 56 -14.91 9.98 9.77
C GLY A 56 -15.38 10.00 8.31
N ASN A 57 -14.71 10.72 7.40
CA ASN A 57 -15.18 10.88 6.01
C ASN A 57 -14.26 10.32 4.92
N ASN A 58 -13.14 9.68 5.25
CA ASN A 58 -12.24 9.10 4.24
C ASN A 58 -12.60 7.64 3.87
N ARG A 59 -13.88 7.26 3.96
CA ARG A 59 -14.30 5.97 3.41
C ARG A 59 -14.37 6.08 1.90
N CYS A 60 -13.56 5.27 1.25
CA CYS A 60 -13.61 5.17 -0.19
C CYS A 60 -14.91 4.50 -0.63
N LYS A 61 -15.41 4.90 -1.81
CA LYS A 61 -16.51 4.17 -2.45
C LYS A 61 -16.13 2.69 -2.55
N PRO A 62 -17.07 1.75 -2.37
CA PRO A 62 -16.76 0.32 -2.46
C PRO A 62 -15.94 -0.02 -3.71
N GLY A 63 -14.81 -0.69 -3.49
CA GLY A 63 -13.86 -1.04 -4.54
C GLY A 63 -12.76 -0.02 -4.77
N TYR A 64 -12.78 1.14 -4.10
CA TYR A 64 -11.70 2.11 -4.11
C TYR A 64 -10.92 2.10 -2.80
N PHE A 65 -9.65 2.50 -2.83
CA PHE A 65 -8.80 2.55 -1.64
C PHE A 65 -7.67 3.61 -1.73
N GLY A 66 -6.97 3.82 -0.61
CA GLY A 66 -5.82 4.72 -0.46
C GLY A 66 -6.20 6.11 0.07
N GLY A 67 -5.20 6.95 0.39
CA GLY A 67 -5.41 8.22 1.11
C GLY A 67 -6.33 9.24 0.43
N GLN A 68 -6.54 9.11 -0.89
CA GLN A 68 -7.46 9.94 -1.70
C GLN A 68 -8.52 9.12 -2.45
N CYS A 69 -8.69 7.84 -2.10
CA CYS A 69 -9.64 6.94 -2.76
C CYS A 69 -9.49 6.84 -4.28
N GLN A 70 -8.26 7.02 -4.77
CA GLN A 70 -7.93 7.10 -6.18
C GLN A 70 -7.67 5.73 -6.83
N PHE A 71 -7.40 4.69 -6.03
CA PHE A 71 -7.06 3.37 -6.56
C PHE A 71 -8.28 2.47 -6.62
N LYS A 72 -8.63 1.98 -7.80
CA LYS A 72 -9.68 0.98 -7.97
C LYS A 72 -9.11 -0.43 -7.77
N SER A 73 -9.48 -1.08 -6.68
CA SER A 73 -9.14 -2.47 -6.39
C SER A 73 -9.76 -3.44 -7.41
N GLN A 74 -9.09 -4.58 -7.59
CA GLN A 74 -9.50 -5.66 -8.49
C GLN A 74 -9.57 -6.99 -7.74
N CYS A 75 -10.20 -7.01 -6.57
CA CYS A 75 -10.27 -8.23 -5.75
C CYS A 75 -11.05 -9.35 -6.44
N ARG A 76 -10.72 -10.59 -6.10
CA ARG A 76 -11.39 -11.79 -6.62
C ARG A 76 -12.88 -11.77 -6.27
N ASN A 77 -13.72 -12.22 -7.21
CA ASN A 77 -15.19 -12.29 -7.07
C ASN A 77 -15.84 -10.93 -6.76
N SER A 78 -15.24 -9.82 -7.21
CA SER A 78 -15.75 -8.46 -7.02
C SER A 78 -16.02 -8.10 -5.55
N LYS A 79 -15.29 -8.72 -4.61
CA LYS A 79 -15.36 -8.38 -3.20
C LYS A 79 -14.72 -7.03 -2.93
N THR A 80 -15.27 -6.28 -1.98
CA THR A 80 -14.76 -4.96 -1.59
C THR A 80 -13.43 -5.12 -0.84
N SER A 81 -12.40 -4.38 -1.24
CA SER A 81 -11.15 -4.27 -0.48
C SER A 81 -11.35 -3.42 0.78
N ASN A 82 -10.42 -3.51 1.72
CA ASN A 82 -10.26 -2.46 2.72
C ASN A 82 -9.95 -1.12 2.03
N ASP A 83 -10.65 -0.07 2.43
CA ASP A 83 -10.61 1.27 1.83
C ASP A 83 -9.34 2.06 2.15
N VAL A 84 -8.62 1.70 3.22
CA VAL A 84 -7.33 2.31 3.55
C VAL A 84 -6.18 1.53 2.91
N THR A 85 -6.10 0.24 3.19
CA THR A 85 -4.95 -0.62 2.86
C THR A 85 -5.03 -1.25 1.48
N GLY A 86 -6.21 -1.26 0.84
CA GLY A 86 -6.42 -2.03 -0.39
C GLY A 86 -6.37 -3.54 -0.20
N HIS A 87 -6.36 -4.05 1.04
CA HIS A 87 -6.34 -5.49 1.30
C HIS A 87 -7.60 -6.17 0.74
N CYS A 88 -7.40 -7.20 -0.08
CA CYS A 88 -8.49 -8.01 -0.63
C CYS A 88 -8.69 -9.27 0.21
N PRO A 89 -9.82 -9.42 0.93
CA PRO A 89 -10.07 -10.60 1.78
C PRO A 89 -10.20 -11.90 0.98
N SER A 90 -10.65 -11.83 -0.27
CA SER A 90 -10.71 -12.96 -1.21
C SER A 90 -9.40 -13.20 -1.97
N GLY A 91 -8.35 -12.42 -1.68
CA GLY A 91 -7.14 -12.37 -2.47
C GLY A 91 -7.35 -11.79 -3.88
N CYS A 92 -6.30 -11.89 -4.69
CA CYS A 92 -6.32 -11.40 -6.07
C CYS A 92 -6.81 -12.46 -7.06
N PRO A 93 -7.40 -12.04 -8.20
CA PRO A 93 -7.54 -12.88 -9.39
C PRO A 93 -6.18 -13.46 -9.83
N ASP A 94 -6.22 -14.52 -10.64
CA ASP A 94 -5.00 -15.25 -11.03
C ASP A 94 -4.06 -14.43 -11.93
N ASP A 95 -4.54 -13.36 -12.55
CA ASP A 95 -3.79 -12.45 -13.42
C ASP A 95 -3.34 -11.15 -12.72
N ARG A 96 -3.54 -11.05 -11.40
CA ARG A 96 -3.28 -9.85 -10.61
C ARG A 96 -2.54 -10.15 -9.30
N TRP A 97 -1.83 -9.14 -8.79
CA TRP A 97 -1.17 -9.19 -7.49
C TRP A 97 -0.94 -7.79 -6.92
N GLY A 98 -0.27 -7.72 -5.76
CA GLY A 98 0.04 -6.46 -5.07
C GLY A 98 -1.14 -5.85 -4.32
N VAL A 99 -0.92 -4.66 -3.76
CA VAL A 99 -1.92 -3.91 -2.99
C VAL A 99 -3.16 -3.63 -3.86
N GLY A 100 -4.36 -3.97 -3.39
CA GLY A 100 -5.59 -3.80 -4.17
C GLY A 100 -5.68 -4.65 -5.43
N CYS A 101 -4.76 -5.60 -5.65
CA CYS A 101 -4.71 -6.41 -6.86
C CYS A 101 -4.58 -5.57 -8.14
N ILE A 102 -3.88 -4.44 -8.07
CA ILE A 102 -3.75 -3.51 -9.20
C ILE A 102 -2.54 -3.82 -10.11
N LEU A 103 -1.66 -4.73 -9.71
CA LEU A 103 -0.48 -5.11 -10.48
C LEU A 103 -0.77 -6.31 -11.38
N ASN A 104 -0.26 -6.28 -12.61
CA ASN A 104 -0.36 -7.41 -13.53
C ASN A 104 0.72 -8.45 -13.23
N ILE A 105 0.34 -9.73 -13.24
CA ILE A 105 1.25 -10.84 -12.97
C ILE A 105 2.41 -10.96 -13.99
N ASN A 106 2.24 -10.43 -15.20
CA ASN A 106 3.24 -10.45 -16.26
C ASN A 106 4.26 -9.31 -16.21
N ASN A 107 4.25 -8.51 -15.14
CA ASN A 107 5.06 -7.30 -15.02
C ASN A 107 5.88 -7.26 -13.72
N TYR A 108 7.07 -6.67 -13.81
CA TYR A 108 7.80 -6.13 -12.65
C TYR A 108 7.48 -4.65 -12.47
N TYR A 109 7.50 -4.16 -11.22
CA TYR A 109 7.19 -2.76 -10.92
C TYR A 109 8.30 -2.11 -10.12
N ASN A 110 8.99 -1.16 -10.72
CA ASN A 110 10.19 -0.51 -10.17
C ASN A 110 11.29 -1.50 -9.72
N ASP A 111 11.31 -2.71 -10.29
CA ASP A 111 12.23 -3.79 -9.98
C ASP A 111 12.66 -4.50 -11.28
N PRO A 112 13.61 -3.94 -12.03
CA PRO A 112 13.92 -4.41 -13.39
C PRO A 112 14.37 -5.87 -13.50
N LYS A 113 14.80 -6.48 -12.38
CA LYS A 113 15.23 -7.88 -12.33
C LYS A 113 14.19 -8.80 -11.66
N GLY A 114 13.16 -8.25 -11.03
CA GLY A 114 12.15 -9.04 -10.32
C GLY A 114 12.67 -9.74 -9.06
N THR A 115 13.67 -9.19 -8.37
CA THR A 115 14.20 -9.76 -7.10
C THR A 115 13.18 -9.73 -5.98
N SER A 116 12.26 -8.77 -6.04
CA SER A 116 11.16 -8.59 -5.09
C SER A 116 9.81 -8.99 -5.67
N TYR A 117 9.75 -9.56 -6.89
CA TYR A 117 8.50 -9.96 -7.52
C TYR A 117 7.76 -11.02 -6.70
N MET A 118 6.49 -10.76 -6.40
CA MET A 118 5.63 -11.64 -5.59
C MET A 118 4.37 -12.11 -6.34
N GLY A 119 4.29 -11.90 -7.66
CA GLY A 119 3.18 -12.42 -8.46
C GLY A 119 3.16 -13.96 -8.48
N LYS A 120 1.99 -14.56 -8.74
CA LYS A 120 1.78 -16.01 -8.61
C LYS A 120 2.01 -16.80 -9.90
N LEU A 121 2.90 -16.33 -10.77
CA LEU A 121 3.13 -16.94 -12.08
C LEU A 121 3.82 -18.30 -11.89
N THR A 122 3.24 -19.38 -12.41
CA THR A 122 3.75 -20.76 -12.24
C THR A 122 4.28 -21.38 -13.52
N HIS A 123 4.46 -20.59 -14.58
CA HIS A 123 4.93 -21.05 -15.88
C HIS A 123 6.02 -20.13 -16.41
N THR A 124 6.98 -20.71 -17.12
CA THR A 124 8.01 -19.95 -17.81
C THR A 124 7.38 -19.09 -18.90
N THR A 125 7.75 -17.82 -18.95
CA THR A 125 7.30 -16.88 -19.98
C THR A 125 8.49 -16.57 -20.88
N HIS A 126 8.40 -16.94 -22.15
CA HIS A 126 9.44 -16.62 -23.11
C HIS A 126 9.04 -16.62 -24.58
N ASN A 127 9.42 -15.54 -25.28
CA ASN A 127 9.16 -15.31 -26.69
C ASN A 127 10.42 -14.94 -27.51
N SER A 128 11.62 -15.43 -27.14
CA SER A 128 12.88 -15.22 -27.90
C SER A 128 13.63 -16.50 -28.32
N GLY A 129 12.97 -17.66 -28.33
CA GLY A 129 13.48 -18.92 -28.93
C GLY A 129 14.62 -19.65 -28.20
N LEU A 130 15.32 -19.01 -27.25
CA LEU A 130 16.46 -19.60 -26.54
C LEU A 130 16.10 -20.42 -25.28
N GLN A 131 14.84 -20.36 -24.83
CA GLN A 131 14.37 -21.05 -23.62
C GLN A 131 12.94 -21.59 -23.81
N PRO A 132 12.54 -22.64 -23.06
CA PRO A 132 11.23 -23.24 -23.20
C PRO A 132 10.11 -22.30 -22.76
N TYR A 133 9.09 -22.20 -23.60
CA TYR A 133 7.88 -21.42 -23.35
C TYR A 133 6.81 -22.23 -22.63
N ASN A 134 6.08 -21.60 -21.72
CA ASN A 134 4.90 -22.15 -21.03
C ASN A 134 5.17 -23.50 -20.33
N VAL A 135 6.36 -23.65 -19.75
CA VAL A 135 6.70 -24.84 -18.97
C VAL A 135 6.33 -24.63 -17.52
N SER A 136 5.58 -25.57 -16.96
CA SER A 136 5.18 -25.54 -15.56
C SER A 136 6.39 -25.60 -14.63
N CYS A 137 6.41 -24.69 -13.66
CA CYS A 137 7.42 -24.61 -12.63
C CYS A 137 7.23 -25.72 -11.58
N ILE A 138 8.34 -26.28 -11.11
CA ILE A 138 8.37 -27.25 -10.01
C ILE A 138 8.45 -26.53 -8.66
N PRO A 139 7.81 -27.07 -7.60
CA PRO A 139 7.88 -26.49 -6.28
C PRO A 139 9.31 -26.30 -5.74
N TRP A 140 9.59 -25.13 -5.20
CA TRP A 140 10.89 -24.75 -4.63
C TRP A 140 11.31 -25.67 -3.49
N ILE A 141 10.36 -26.18 -2.70
CA ILE A 141 10.61 -27.16 -1.63
C ILE A 141 11.24 -28.48 -2.11
N LYS A 142 11.11 -28.81 -3.40
CA LYS A 142 11.69 -30.05 -3.98
C LYS A 142 13.17 -29.89 -4.33
N GLN A 143 13.71 -28.68 -4.22
CA GLN A 143 15.07 -28.35 -4.61
C GLN A 143 15.93 -28.18 -3.37
N LYS A 144 17.15 -28.74 -3.39
CA LYS A 144 18.02 -28.74 -2.20
C LYS A 144 18.73 -27.40 -1.96
N ARG A 145 18.81 -26.54 -2.98
CA ARG A 145 19.48 -25.24 -2.87
C ARG A 145 18.65 -24.27 -2.03
N TYR A 146 19.32 -23.59 -1.12
CA TYR A 146 18.74 -22.57 -0.26
C TYR A 146 18.91 -21.20 -0.90
N TYR A 147 17.86 -20.40 -0.82
CA TYR A 147 17.87 -19.00 -1.21
C TYR A 147 17.00 -18.18 -0.27
N THR A 148 17.17 -16.87 -0.31
CA THR A 148 16.26 -15.92 0.33
C THR A 148 15.15 -15.57 -0.65
N PHE A 149 13.90 -15.76 -0.24
CA PHE A 149 12.72 -15.48 -1.06
C PHE A 149 11.98 -14.26 -0.53
N PRO A 150 11.40 -13.40 -1.39
CA PRO A 150 10.54 -12.31 -0.94
C PRO A 150 9.28 -12.82 -0.23
N ASP A 151 8.90 -14.08 -0.45
CA ASP A 151 7.77 -14.75 0.19
C ASP A 151 8.04 -15.19 1.64
N GLY A 152 9.29 -15.07 2.11
CA GLY A 152 9.74 -15.58 3.42
C GLY A 152 10.39 -16.95 3.38
N GLY A 153 10.13 -17.76 2.34
CA GLY A 153 10.73 -19.08 2.22
C GLY A 153 10.31 -19.88 0.99
N ARG A 154 10.88 -21.09 0.87
CA ARG A 154 10.59 -22.02 -0.25
C ARG A 154 9.16 -22.55 -0.22
N ALA A 155 8.54 -22.66 0.95
CA ALA A 155 7.18 -23.18 1.08
C ALA A 155 6.16 -22.15 0.59
N GLU A 156 6.38 -20.89 0.94
CA GLU A 156 5.55 -19.73 0.62
C GLU A 156 5.69 -19.32 -0.84
N ALA A 157 6.90 -19.46 -1.40
CA ALA A 157 7.14 -19.28 -2.83
C ALA A 157 6.49 -20.37 -3.70
N VAL A 158 6.02 -21.47 -3.10
CA VAL A 158 5.37 -22.62 -3.77
C VAL A 158 6.17 -23.07 -4.99
N ASN A 159 5.71 -22.73 -6.19
CA ASN A 159 6.38 -22.93 -7.48
C ASN A 159 6.34 -21.65 -8.33
N TYR A 160 6.17 -20.49 -7.71
CA TYR A 160 6.09 -19.22 -8.40
C TYR A 160 7.44 -18.80 -8.98
N CYS A 161 7.44 -18.11 -10.12
CA CYS A 161 8.62 -17.49 -10.68
C CYS A 161 9.22 -16.49 -9.67
N ARG A 162 10.49 -16.66 -9.32
CA ARG A 162 11.20 -15.79 -8.36
C ARG A 162 12.61 -15.52 -8.85
N ASN A 163 13.23 -14.44 -8.37
CA ASN A 163 14.64 -14.17 -8.63
C ASN A 163 15.47 -14.12 -7.34
N PRO A 164 15.65 -15.27 -6.66
CA PRO A 164 16.31 -15.27 -5.36
C PRO A 164 17.85 -15.31 -5.49
N SER A 165 18.38 -15.13 -6.69
CA SER A 165 19.81 -15.24 -7.05
C SER A 165 20.35 -14.03 -7.80
N ASP A 166 19.63 -12.90 -7.80
CA ASP A 166 19.97 -11.67 -8.54
C ASP A 166 20.31 -11.91 -10.03
N SER A 167 19.62 -12.88 -10.64
CA SER A 167 19.73 -13.19 -12.05
C SER A 167 19.14 -12.07 -12.92
N PRO A 168 19.35 -12.06 -14.24
CA PRO A 168 18.78 -11.02 -15.11
C PRO A 168 17.24 -10.94 -15.08
N TYR A 169 16.56 -12.06 -14.82
CA TYR A 169 15.11 -12.16 -14.70
C TYR A 169 14.72 -13.14 -13.60
N ALA A 170 13.47 -13.08 -13.14
CA ALA A 170 12.88 -14.18 -12.38
C ALA A 170 12.91 -15.47 -13.18
N TRP A 171 12.94 -16.58 -12.46
CA TRP A 171 13.07 -17.92 -13.02
C TRP A 171 12.39 -18.93 -12.12
N CYS A 172 12.27 -20.15 -12.63
CA CYS A 172 11.85 -21.29 -11.83
C CYS A 172 12.52 -22.57 -12.33
N TYR A 173 12.54 -23.60 -11.50
CA TYR A 173 12.98 -24.92 -11.91
C TYR A 173 11.92 -25.62 -12.76
N ARG A 174 12.37 -26.29 -13.83
CA ARG A 174 11.53 -27.09 -14.73
C ARG A 174 11.60 -28.58 -14.45
N ASN A 175 12.65 -29.04 -13.78
CA ASN A 175 12.83 -30.44 -13.38
C ASN A 175 13.65 -30.56 -12.08
N PHE A 176 13.76 -31.79 -11.55
CA PHE A 176 14.49 -32.10 -10.32
C PHE A 176 16.03 -32.16 -10.48
N LYS A 177 16.56 -31.94 -11.69
CA LYS A 177 18.01 -31.95 -11.99
C LYS A 177 18.61 -30.54 -12.02
N TYR A 178 18.06 -29.61 -11.22
CA TYR A 178 18.46 -28.19 -11.18
C TYR A 178 18.35 -27.44 -12.51
N ASN A 179 17.55 -27.95 -13.44
CA ASN A 179 17.33 -27.30 -14.71
C ASN A 179 16.27 -26.20 -14.54
N TYR A 180 16.62 -24.96 -14.89
CA TYR A 180 15.75 -23.80 -14.76
C TYR A 180 15.50 -23.10 -16.10
N ALA A 181 14.54 -22.20 -16.11
CA ALA A 181 14.33 -21.23 -17.19
C ALA A 181 13.74 -19.94 -16.62
N TYR A 182 13.88 -18.86 -17.38
CA TYR A 182 13.38 -17.54 -16.99
C TYR A 182 11.87 -17.43 -17.19
N CYS A 183 11.30 -16.58 -16.36
CA CYS A 183 10.02 -15.95 -16.56
C CYS A 183 10.30 -14.50 -16.92
N ILE A 184 10.43 -14.21 -18.22
CA ILE A 184 10.66 -12.85 -18.71
C ILE A 184 9.34 -12.10 -18.61
N LEU A 185 9.33 -11.05 -17.80
CA LEU A 185 8.19 -10.17 -17.53
C LEU A 185 8.55 -8.76 -17.99
N ASP A 186 7.54 -7.95 -18.29
CA ASP A 186 7.76 -6.56 -18.69
C ASP A 186 8.11 -5.69 -17.48
N SER A 187 9.11 -4.81 -17.62
CA SER A 187 9.44 -3.84 -16.58
C SER A 187 8.54 -2.61 -16.71
N MET A 188 7.79 -2.31 -15.65
CA MET A 188 6.83 -1.22 -15.59
C MET A 188 7.13 -0.25 -14.44
N ASN A 189 6.68 0.99 -14.61
CA ASN A 189 6.62 1.96 -13.53
C ASN A 189 5.31 1.79 -12.74
N CYS A 190 5.30 2.24 -11.49
CA CYS A 190 4.08 2.27 -10.71
C CYS A 190 3.02 3.22 -11.28
N VAL A 191 1.76 2.86 -11.07
CA VAL A 191 0.61 3.74 -11.35
C VAL A 191 0.79 5.10 -10.67
N THR A 192 0.23 6.16 -11.26
CA THR A 192 0.19 7.49 -10.64
C THR A 192 -0.34 7.42 -9.22
N GLY A 193 0.28 8.15 -8.28
CA GLY A 193 -0.06 8.09 -6.86
C GLY A 193 0.60 6.95 -6.07
N ARG A 194 1.36 6.05 -6.70
CA ARG A 194 2.17 5.02 -6.00
C ARG A 194 3.61 4.99 -6.47
N PHE A 195 4.49 4.55 -5.58
CA PHE A 195 5.93 4.45 -5.81
C PHE A 195 6.54 3.30 -5.01
N ASP A 196 7.87 3.17 -5.09
CA ASP A 196 8.68 2.12 -4.47
C ASP A 196 8.57 0.78 -5.23
N VAL A 197 9.41 -0.17 -4.85
CA VAL A 197 9.38 -1.55 -5.35
C VAL A 197 7.98 -2.12 -5.14
N ASN A 198 7.40 -2.70 -6.19
CA ASN A 198 6.04 -3.26 -6.18
C ASN A 198 4.92 -2.26 -5.79
N CYS A 199 5.15 -0.96 -5.90
CA CYS A 199 4.13 0.08 -5.70
C CYS A 199 3.46 0.05 -4.31
N VAL A 200 4.23 -0.35 -3.29
CA VAL A 200 3.71 -0.56 -1.94
C VAL A 200 3.47 0.76 -1.19
N LYS A 201 4.07 1.87 -1.62
CA LYS A 201 3.92 3.20 -1.00
C LYS A 201 3.06 4.14 -1.84
N GLU A 202 2.46 5.13 -1.17
CA GLU A 202 1.59 6.15 -1.77
C GLU A 202 2.29 7.51 -1.86
N CYS A 203 2.07 8.22 -2.96
CA CYS A 203 2.55 9.59 -3.11
C CYS A 203 1.78 10.53 -2.15
N HIS A 204 2.48 11.50 -1.59
CA HIS A 204 1.94 12.47 -0.63
C HIS A 204 2.26 13.89 -1.05
N CYS A 205 1.98 14.16 -2.32
CA CYS A 205 2.33 15.41 -2.95
C CYS A 205 1.10 16.31 -3.10
N SER A 206 1.32 17.62 -3.18
CA SER A 206 0.23 18.59 -3.24
C SER A 206 -0.62 18.40 -4.51
N GLY A 207 -1.94 18.64 -4.40
CA GLY A 207 -2.86 18.40 -5.51
C GLY A 207 -3.28 16.93 -5.73
N GLY A 208 -2.82 15.98 -4.89
CA GLY A 208 -3.46 14.66 -4.69
C GLY A 208 -3.36 13.64 -5.84
N THR A 209 -2.99 14.07 -7.05
CA THR A 209 -2.90 13.23 -8.26
C THR A 209 -1.59 13.38 -9.04
N GLU A 210 -0.62 14.14 -8.52
CA GLU A 210 0.63 14.35 -9.27
C GLU A 210 1.47 13.07 -9.38
N ASP A 211 2.24 13.01 -10.46
CA ASP A 211 3.13 11.89 -10.73
C ASP A 211 4.42 12.03 -9.91
N CYS A 212 4.38 11.56 -8.66
CA CYS A 212 5.58 11.56 -7.84
C CYS A 212 6.66 10.64 -8.45
N GLN A 213 7.92 10.94 -8.13
CA GLN A 213 9.06 10.15 -8.55
C GLN A 213 8.88 8.68 -8.15
N LYS A 214 8.86 7.78 -9.14
CA LYS A 214 8.46 6.37 -8.95
C LYS A 214 9.35 5.58 -8.01
N LYS A 215 10.60 5.99 -7.80
CA LYS A 215 11.55 5.26 -6.93
C LYS A 215 11.47 5.67 -5.47
N ASN A 216 11.31 6.96 -5.18
CA ASN A 216 11.47 7.49 -3.82
C ASN A 216 10.26 8.30 -3.32
N GLY A 217 9.27 8.59 -4.18
CA GLY A 217 8.06 9.33 -3.81
C GLY A 217 8.20 10.85 -3.87
N GLY A 218 9.34 11.37 -4.31
CA GLY A 218 9.61 12.82 -4.36
C GLY A 218 8.64 13.56 -5.28
N CYS A 219 8.20 14.72 -4.83
CA CYS A 219 7.22 15.56 -5.51
C CYS A 219 7.94 16.62 -6.35
N GLN A 220 7.35 17.02 -7.48
CA GLN A 220 7.86 18.16 -8.24
C GLN A 220 7.41 19.48 -7.61
N THR A 221 6.23 19.42 -6.98
CA THR A 221 5.66 20.52 -6.22
C THR A 221 5.95 20.35 -4.72
N GLU A 222 5.21 21.07 -3.87
CA GLU A 222 5.27 20.91 -2.43
C GLU A 222 4.56 19.63 -1.94
N CYS A 223 4.82 19.27 -0.68
CA CYS A 223 4.17 18.14 -0.04
C CYS A 223 2.68 18.44 0.21
N ALA A 224 1.85 17.38 0.21
CA ALA A 224 0.48 17.51 0.70
C ALA A 224 0.46 17.96 2.17
N PRO A 225 -0.61 18.64 2.64
CA PRO A 225 -0.74 18.98 4.05
C PRO A 225 -0.47 17.78 4.95
N HIS A 226 0.23 18.01 6.05
CA HIS A 226 0.67 16.99 7.02
C HIS A 226 1.84 16.10 6.58
N PHE A 227 2.40 16.31 5.39
CA PHE A 227 3.60 15.61 4.93
C PHE A 227 4.78 16.57 4.73
N ASN A 228 6.00 16.08 4.96
CA ASN A 228 7.23 16.85 4.88
C ASN A 228 8.45 16.03 4.41
N GLY A 229 9.58 16.72 4.29
CA GLY A 229 10.84 16.17 3.83
C GLY A 229 10.94 16.08 2.31
N ASP A 230 12.15 15.83 1.80
CA ASP A 230 12.47 15.88 0.37
C ASP A 230 11.70 14.86 -0.49
N THR A 231 11.12 13.84 0.14
CA THR A 231 10.31 12.81 -0.51
C THR A 231 8.82 12.91 -0.18
N CYS A 232 8.44 13.88 0.67
CA CYS A 232 7.09 14.02 1.21
C CYS A 232 6.54 12.77 1.92
N GLN A 233 7.42 11.88 2.37
CA GLN A 233 7.04 10.66 3.12
C GLN A 233 7.13 10.86 4.64
N GLY A 234 7.79 11.93 5.07
CA GLY A 234 7.78 12.35 6.47
C GLY A 234 6.42 12.90 6.84
N LYS A 235 6.00 12.73 8.08
CA LYS A 235 4.79 13.37 8.61
C LYS A 235 5.19 14.62 9.37
N HIS A 236 4.42 15.69 9.21
CA HIS A 236 4.47 16.80 10.15
C HIS A 236 4.01 16.29 11.51
N ILE A 237 4.96 16.13 12.42
CA ILE A 237 4.67 16.15 13.86
C ILE A 237 4.46 17.63 14.15
N VAL A 238 3.20 18.02 14.39
CA VAL A 238 2.89 19.39 14.80
C VAL A 238 3.04 19.43 16.31
N ASP A 239 4.12 20.04 16.78
CA ASP A 239 4.25 20.44 18.18
C ASP A 239 3.25 21.58 18.43
N ILE A 240 2.17 21.30 19.15
CA ILE A 240 1.21 22.33 19.54
C ILE A 240 1.78 23.03 20.78
N TYR A 241 2.39 24.19 20.59
CA TYR A 241 2.83 25.05 21.69
C TYR A 241 1.63 25.84 22.22
N PHE A 242 1.16 25.50 23.43
CA PHE A 242 0.21 26.32 24.15
C PHE A 242 0.99 27.42 24.89
N GLY A 243 0.85 28.66 24.43
CA GLY A 243 1.33 29.84 25.15
C GLY A 243 0.49 30.04 26.40
N VAL A 244 1.13 29.96 27.56
CA VAL A 244 0.55 30.31 28.85
C VAL A 244 0.27 31.82 28.88
N ALA A 245 -0.99 32.19 29.13
CA ALA A 245 -1.39 33.55 29.52
C ALA A 245 -1.47 33.65 31.04
#